data_AF-A0A945SX37-F1
#
_entry.id   AF-A0A945SX37-F1
#
_cell.length_a   1.000
_cell.length_b   1.000
_cell.length_c   1.000
_cell.angle_alpha   90.00
_cell.angle_beta   90.00
_cell.angle_gamma   90.00
#
_symmetry.space_group_name_H-M   'P 1'
#
loop_
_entity.id
_entity.type
_entity.pdbx_description
1 polymer ?
#
loop_
_entity_poly.entity_id
_entity_poly.type
_entity_poly.pdbx_seq_one_letter_code
_entity_poly.pdbx_strand_id
1 'polypeptide(L)'
;MEVAVLGGGHGCYAAAADAAEAEHNVRFWRRDADAFRPVLDSSTVLVSDSKGRREIPLSLATTNVAEAMEGAELILSPLPGTTQAGLGETIAPHLKDGQVVFIPPGTFGSYLMARQVRDSGNRAEVAFGDAGTLPWLVRKQADGSTRITTRTVRLPSGIFPARLSDHAFGLIEQVFTETERRR
;
A
#
# COMPACT_ATOMS: atom_id res chain seq x y z
N MET A 1 -3.11 -12.37 -5.27
CA MET A 1 -4.29 -11.51 -5.05
C MET A 1 -4.19 -10.25 -5.91
N GLU A 2 -5.26 -9.48 -6.02
CA GLU A 2 -5.19 -8.10 -6.53
C GLU A 2 -4.74 -7.15 -5.39
N VAL A 3 -3.64 -6.44 -5.60
CA VAL A 3 -3.06 -5.48 -4.64
C VAL A 3 -3.08 -4.08 -5.25
N ALA A 4 -3.76 -3.16 -4.60
CA ALA A 4 -3.66 -1.75 -4.92
C ALA A 4 -2.52 -1.12 -4.10
N VAL A 5 -1.66 -0.34 -4.73
CA VAL A 5 -0.68 0.51 -4.03
C VAL A 5 -1.05 1.95 -4.30
N LEU A 6 -1.29 2.72 -3.24
CA LEU A 6 -1.79 4.08 -3.36
C LEU A 6 -0.78 5.09 -2.81
N GLY A 7 -0.22 5.93 -3.68
CA GLY A 7 0.64 7.04 -3.30
C GLY A 7 1.92 7.16 -4.12
N GLY A 8 2.68 8.25 -3.89
CA GLY A 8 3.93 8.54 -4.61
C GLY A 8 5.19 8.51 -3.75
N GLY A 9 5.08 8.10 -2.49
CA GLY A 9 6.21 8.05 -1.55
C GLY A 9 7.17 6.91 -1.87
N HIS A 10 8.40 6.97 -1.35
CA HIS A 10 9.40 5.91 -1.56
C HIS A 10 8.92 4.52 -1.13
N GLY A 11 8.17 4.46 -0.02
CA GLY A 11 7.54 3.24 0.45
C GLY A 11 6.55 2.65 -0.56
N CYS A 12 5.85 3.47 -1.34
CA CYS A 12 4.87 2.98 -2.31
C CYS A 12 5.57 2.22 -3.44
N TYR A 13 6.70 2.72 -3.93
CA TYR A 13 7.48 2.01 -4.96
C TYR A 13 8.07 0.69 -4.41
N ALA A 14 8.51 0.66 -3.16
CA ALA A 14 8.95 -0.58 -2.53
C ALA A 14 7.78 -1.57 -2.35
N ALA A 15 6.62 -1.10 -1.90
CA ALA A 15 5.41 -1.91 -1.74
C ALA A 15 4.96 -2.53 -3.06
N ALA A 16 4.95 -1.73 -4.14
CA ALA A 16 4.59 -2.21 -5.47
C ALA A 16 5.56 -3.29 -5.97
N ALA A 17 6.85 -3.09 -5.75
CA ALA A 17 7.84 -4.09 -6.13
C ALA A 17 7.72 -5.38 -5.30
N ASP A 18 7.69 -5.28 -3.97
CA ASP A 18 7.66 -6.46 -3.10
C ASP A 18 6.36 -7.26 -3.27
N ALA A 19 5.21 -6.59 -3.44
CA ALA A 19 3.94 -7.28 -3.73
C ALA A 19 3.95 -8.00 -5.09
N ALA A 20 4.55 -7.39 -6.12
CA ALA A 20 4.67 -8.03 -7.43
C ALA A 20 5.67 -9.20 -7.41
N GLU A 21 6.78 -9.07 -6.67
CA GLU A 21 7.73 -10.16 -6.45
C GLU A 21 7.15 -11.31 -5.61
N ALA A 22 6.13 -11.03 -4.79
CA ALA A 22 5.32 -12.02 -4.11
C ALA A 22 4.21 -12.63 -5.00
N GLU A 23 4.32 -12.48 -6.33
CA GLU A 23 3.43 -13.06 -7.33
C GLU A 23 1.98 -12.55 -7.22
N HIS A 24 1.80 -11.27 -6.86
CA HIS A 24 0.49 -10.62 -6.87
C HIS A 24 0.32 -9.68 -8.05
N ASN A 25 -0.94 -9.47 -8.44
CA ASN A 25 -1.30 -8.50 -9.46
C ASN A 25 -1.30 -7.11 -8.82
N VAL A 26 -0.35 -6.26 -9.22
CA VAL A 26 -0.17 -4.94 -8.60
C VAL A 26 -0.75 -3.84 -9.48
N ARG A 27 -1.65 -3.05 -8.89
CA ARG A 27 -2.27 -1.87 -9.47
C ARG A 27 -1.77 -0.64 -8.73
N PHE A 28 -0.91 0.16 -9.35
CA PHE A 28 -0.21 1.25 -8.70
C PHE A 28 -0.79 2.61 -9.11
N TRP A 29 -1.28 3.36 -8.12
CA TRP A 29 -1.81 4.71 -8.28
C TRP A 29 -0.90 5.78 -7.70
N ARG A 30 -0.78 6.89 -8.43
CA ARG A 30 -0.23 8.15 -7.92
C ARG A 30 -1.01 9.34 -8.51
N ARG A 31 -1.29 10.34 -7.67
CA ARG A 31 -1.98 11.58 -8.06
C ARG A 31 -1.20 12.43 -9.07
N ASP A 32 0.09 12.61 -8.80
CA ASP A 32 0.98 13.47 -9.57
C ASP A 32 1.53 12.72 -10.80
N ALA A 33 0.91 12.97 -11.95
CA ALA A 33 1.16 12.30 -13.22
C ALA A 33 2.57 12.55 -13.77
N ASP A 34 3.09 13.76 -13.62
CA ASP A 34 4.39 14.13 -14.19
C ASP A 34 5.52 13.36 -13.51
N ALA A 35 5.49 13.30 -12.18
CA ALA A 35 6.47 12.53 -11.44
C ALA A 35 6.21 11.01 -11.48
N PHE A 36 5.01 10.58 -11.87
CA PHE A 36 4.67 9.17 -12.12
C PHE A 36 4.93 8.70 -13.55
N ARG A 37 5.17 9.63 -14.48
CA ARG A 37 5.30 9.38 -15.92
C ARG A 37 6.16 8.17 -16.29
N PRO A 38 7.36 7.97 -15.70
CA PRO A 38 8.18 6.81 -16.05
C PRO A 38 7.50 5.46 -15.76
N VAL A 39 6.69 5.39 -14.70
CA VAL A 39 5.95 4.16 -14.34
C VAL A 39 4.69 4.03 -15.20
N LEU A 40 4.02 5.13 -15.52
CA LEU A 40 2.87 5.11 -16.45
C LEU A 40 3.27 4.57 -17.83
N ASP A 41 4.41 5.03 -18.36
CA ASP A 41 4.84 4.68 -19.71
C ASP A 41 5.41 3.25 -19.79
N SER A 42 6.10 2.79 -18.75
CA SER A 42 6.73 1.46 -18.74
C SER A 42 5.86 0.37 -18.11
N SER A 43 4.90 0.73 -17.24
CA SER A 43 4.23 -0.19 -16.32
C SER A 43 5.20 -1.05 -15.51
N THR A 44 6.34 -0.48 -15.13
CA THR A 44 7.35 -1.15 -14.29
C THR A 44 7.84 -0.27 -13.15
N VAL A 45 8.34 -0.91 -12.09
CA VAL A 45 9.16 -0.27 -11.05
C VAL A 45 10.59 -0.79 -11.15
N LEU A 46 11.55 0.12 -11.32
CA LEU A 46 12.96 -0.23 -11.27
C LEU A 46 13.43 -0.29 -9.82
N VAL A 47 13.94 -1.43 -9.37
CA VAL A 47 14.42 -1.66 -8.00
C VAL A 47 15.91 -1.95 -7.99
N SER A 48 16.57 -1.51 -6.93
CA SER A 48 17.93 -1.93 -6.59
C SER A 48 18.01 -2.30 -5.10
N ASP A 49 18.36 -3.55 -4.82
CA ASP A 49 18.59 -4.04 -3.45
C ASP A 49 19.70 -5.10 -3.43
N SER A 50 19.77 -5.91 -2.37
CA SER A 50 20.77 -6.99 -2.25
C SER A 50 20.69 -8.07 -3.35
N LYS A 51 19.56 -8.19 -4.06
CA LYS A 51 19.39 -9.10 -5.21
C LYS A 51 19.84 -8.47 -6.53
N GLY A 52 20.34 -7.24 -6.52
CA GLY A 52 20.75 -6.51 -7.71
C GLY A 52 19.67 -5.58 -8.26
N ARG A 53 19.88 -5.11 -9.50
CA ARG A 53 19.00 -4.16 -10.19
C ARG A 53 18.06 -4.90 -11.14
N ARG A 54 16.76 -4.58 -11.09
CA ARG A 54 15.72 -5.28 -11.88
C ARG A 54 14.50 -4.40 -12.12
N GLU A 55 13.86 -4.62 -13.26
CA GLU A 55 12.55 -4.04 -13.58
C GLU A 55 11.46 -5.00 -13.14
N ILE A 56 10.55 -4.50 -12.31
CA ILE A 56 9.43 -5.28 -11.79
C ILE A 56 8.16 -4.86 -12.53
N PRO A 57 7.51 -5.76 -13.29
CA PRO A 57 6.29 -5.44 -14.02
C PRO A 57 5.11 -5.24 -13.07
N LEU A 58 4.22 -4.33 -13.45
CA LEU A 58 2.96 -4.06 -12.78
C LEU A 58 1.80 -4.46 -13.68
N SER A 59 0.69 -4.88 -13.09
CA SER A 59 -0.54 -5.18 -13.83
C SER A 59 -1.22 -3.89 -14.31
N LEU A 60 -1.10 -2.79 -13.56
CA LEU A 60 -1.61 -1.48 -13.95
C LEU A 60 -0.81 -0.36 -13.27
N ALA A 61 -0.46 0.69 -14.03
CA ALA A 61 -0.08 1.99 -13.50
C ALA A 61 -1.12 3.03 -13.94
N THR A 62 -1.70 3.78 -13.01
CA THR A 62 -2.79 4.73 -13.32
C THR A 62 -2.77 5.97 -12.44
N THR A 63 -3.39 7.05 -12.91
CA THR A 63 -3.69 8.25 -12.11
C THR A 63 -5.15 8.28 -11.64
N ASN A 64 -5.94 7.26 -11.99
CA ASN A 64 -7.31 7.08 -11.53
C ASN A 64 -7.34 6.11 -10.33
N VAL A 65 -7.74 6.63 -9.16
CA VAL A 65 -7.75 5.82 -7.92
C VAL A 65 -8.79 4.70 -7.97
N ALA A 66 -9.92 4.92 -8.63
CA ALA A 66 -10.99 3.93 -8.74
C ALA A 66 -10.51 2.72 -9.55
N GLU A 67 -9.79 2.96 -10.65
CA GLU A 67 -9.18 1.90 -11.45
C GLU A 67 -8.17 1.10 -10.65
N ALA A 68 -7.31 1.75 -9.87
CA ALA A 68 -6.31 1.05 -9.06
C ALA A 68 -6.93 0.17 -7.97
N MET A 69 -8.06 0.60 -7.39
CA MET A 69 -8.76 -0.14 -6.33
C MET A 69 -9.72 -1.21 -6.84
N GLU A 70 -10.00 -1.26 -8.15
CA GLU A 70 -10.95 -2.20 -8.71
C GLU A 70 -10.47 -3.65 -8.51
N GLY A 71 -11.27 -4.44 -7.80
CA GLY A 71 -10.96 -5.84 -7.47
C GLY A 71 -9.90 -6.04 -6.37
N ALA A 72 -9.29 -4.97 -5.85
CA ALA A 72 -8.20 -5.08 -4.87
C ALA A 72 -8.69 -5.71 -3.56
N GLU A 73 -8.01 -6.75 -3.10
CA GLU A 73 -8.24 -7.40 -1.80
C GLU A 73 -7.44 -6.66 -0.71
N LEU A 74 -6.20 -6.28 -1.05
CA LEU A 74 -5.28 -5.54 -0.20
C LEU A 74 -4.91 -4.20 -0.83
N ILE A 75 -5.04 -3.12 -0.06
CA ILE A 75 -4.72 -1.76 -0.43
C ILE A 75 -3.56 -1.28 0.44
N LEU A 76 -2.40 -1.07 -0.14
CA LEU A 76 -1.19 -0.61 0.54
C LEU A 76 -1.02 0.89 0.39
N SER A 77 -0.89 1.60 1.51
CA SER A 77 -0.64 3.04 1.55
C SER A 77 0.50 3.41 2.50
N PRO A 78 1.77 3.16 2.11
CA PRO A 78 2.93 3.59 2.87
C PRO A 78 3.21 5.08 2.67
N LEU A 79 2.41 5.91 3.34
CA LEU A 79 2.41 7.37 3.23
C LEU A 79 2.66 8.06 4.58
N PRO A 80 3.25 9.26 4.59
CA PRO A 80 3.40 10.06 5.80
C PRO A 80 2.05 10.35 6.46
N GLY A 81 2.01 10.36 7.80
CA GLY A 81 0.79 10.63 8.58
C GLY A 81 0.03 11.89 8.15
N THR A 82 0.75 12.95 7.76
CA THR A 82 0.18 14.22 7.27
C THR A 82 -0.62 14.09 5.97
N THR A 83 -0.47 13.00 5.23
CA THR A 83 -1.14 12.78 3.93
C THR A 83 -2.24 11.71 3.99
N GLN A 84 -2.31 10.95 5.08
CA GLN A 84 -3.25 9.82 5.22
C GLN A 84 -4.71 10.28 5.22
N ALA A 85 -5.03 11.42 5.87
CA ALA A 85 -6.39 11.97 5.86
C ALA A 85 -6.85 12.32 4.43
N GLY A 86 -6.00 13.00 3.65
CA GLY A 86 -6.32 13.35 2.27
C GLY A 86 -6.45 12.13 1.35
N LEU A 87 -5.70 11.06 1.61
CA LEU A 87 -5.91 9.79 0.93
C LEU A 87 -7.26 9.17 1.33
N GLY A 88 -7.60 9.19 2.63
CA GLY A 88 -8.88 8.72 3.15
C GLY A 88 -10.07 9.34 2.39
N GLU A 89 -10.02 10.64 2.11
CA GLU A 89 -11.09 11.34 1.36
C GLU A 89 -11.19 10.81 -0.07
N THR A 90 -10.01 10.57 -0.67
CA THR A 90 -9.87 10.13 -2.05
C THR A 90 -10.40 8.70 -2.24
N ILE A 91 -10.15 7.79 -1.30
CA ILE A 91 -10.50 6.37 -1.45
C ILE A 91 -11.88 6.04 -0.89
N ALA A 92 -12.41 6.85 0.03
CA ALA A 92 -13.67 6.60 0.71
C ALA A 92 -14.85 6.25 -0.21
N PRO A 93 -15.09 6.90 -1.36
CA PRO A 93 -16.23 6.54 -2.23
C PRO A 93 -16.01 5.24 -3.03
N HIS A 94 -14.79 4.68 -3.03
CA HIS A 94 -14.44 3.52 -3.86
C HIS A 94 -14.26 2.23 -3.06
N LEU A 95 -14.21 2.32 -1.73
CA LEU A 95 -14.06 1.17 -0.86
C LEU A 95 -15.30 0.25 -0.92
N LYS A 96 -15.05 -1.06 -0.99
CA LYS A 96 -16.03 -2.14 -1.08
C LYS A 96 -15.84 -3.13 0.08
N ASP A 97 -16.87 -3.93 0.35
CA ASP A 97 -16.83 -4.96 1.40
C ASP A 97 -15.68 -5.94 1.20
N GLY A 98 -15.05 -6.36 2.30
CA GLY A 98 -13.98 -7.35 2.32
C GLY A 98 -12.58 -6.80 2.02
N GLN A 99 -12.46 -5.53 1.60
CA GLN A 99 -11.15 -4.92 1.34
C GLN A 99 -10.37 -4.66 2.64
N VAL A 100 -9.04 -4.70 2.54
CA VAL A 100 -8.12 -4.39 3.63
C VAL A 100 -7.24 -3.22 3.24
N VAL A 101 -7.29 -2.13 4.01
CA VAL A 101 -6.39 -0.98 3.86
C VAL A 101 -5.27 -1.11 4.88
N PHE A 102 -4.03 -1.28 4.42
CA PHE A 102 -2.86 -1.39 5.29
C PHE A 102 -1.94 -0.18 5.13
N ILE A 103 -1.64 0.49 6.25
CA ILE A 103 -0.97 1.79 6.32
C ILE A 103 0.32 1.65 7.14
N PRO A 104 1.46 1.40 6.49
CA PRO A 104 2.73 1.33 7.20
C PRO A 104 3.62 2.55 6.88
N PRO A 105 3.95 3.42 7.85
CA PRO A 105 3.55 3.40 9.26
C PRO A 105 2.15 3.98 9.50
N GLY A 106 1.48 3.45 10.52
CA GLY A 106 0.08 3.73 10.80
C GLY A 106 -0.18 5.12 11.39
N THR A 107 0.58 5.58 12.37
CA THR A 107 0.39 6.91 13.01
C THR A 107 -1.08 7.20 13.41
N PHE A 108 -1.81 6.19 13.90
CA PHE A 108 -3.25 6.25 14.20
C PHE A 108 -4.18 6.42 12.97
N GLY A 109 -3.64 6.18 11.78
CA GLY A 109 -4.31 6.30 10.49
C GLY A 109 -5.46 5.33 10.31
N SER A 110 -5.34 4.08 10.79
CA SER A 110 -6.39 3.06 10.67
C SER A 110 -7.74 3.54 11.23
N TYR A 111 -7.76 4.02 12.47
CA TYR A 111 -8.97 4.52 13.12
C TYR A 111 -9.49 5.80 12.47
N LEU A 112 -8.61 6.76 12.18
CA LEU A 112 -8.99 8.03 11.57
C LEU A 112 -9.61 7.82 10.19
N MET A 113 -8.99 6.98 9.36
CA MET A 113 -9.49 6.64 8.04
C MET A 113 -10.80 5.86 8.11
N ALA A 114 -10.91 4.89 9.01
CA ALA A 114 -12.16 4.18 9.23
C ALA A 114 -13.30 5.15 9.60
N ARG A 115 -13.07 6.06 10.56
CA ARG A 115 -14.07 7.07 10.94
C ARG A 115 -14.46 7.94 9.74
N GLN A 116 -13.48 8.42 9.00
CA GLN A 116 -13.68 9.29 7.85
C GLN A 116 -14.49 8.63 6.73
N VAL A 117 -14.20 7.37 6.42
CA VAL A 117 -15.00 6.56 5.47
C VAL A 117 -16.44 6.39 5.96
N ARG A 118 -16.64 6.32 7.28
CA ARG A 118 -17.98 6.20 7.86
C ARG A 118 -18.74 7.52 7.84
N ASP A 119 -18.04 8.63 8.07
CA ASP A 119 -18.58 9.99 8.02
C ASP A 119 -18.92 10.42 6.58
N SER A 120 -18.22 9.89 5.56
CA SER A 120 -18.56 10.12 4.14
C SER A 120 -19.83 9.37 3.68
N GLY A 121 -20.38 8.50 4.51
CA GLY A 121 -21.54 7.68 4.20
C GLY A 121 -21.24 6.29 3.64
N ASN A 122 -19.98 5.94 3.32
CA ASN A 122 -19.65 4.60 2.81
C ASN A 122 -19.68 3.54 3.92
N ARG A 123 -20.69 2.65 3.90
CA ARG A 123 -21.00 1.62 4.91
C ARG A 123 -20.25 0.30 4.72
N ALA A 124 -19.29 0.23 3.80
CA ALA A 124 -18.56 -0.99 3.51
C ALA A 124 -17.83 -1.57 4.73
N GLU A 125 -17.80 -2.89 4.79
CA GLU A 125 -17.06 -3.69 5.77
C GLU A 125 -15.60 -3.83 5.36
N VAL A 126 -14.80 -2.83 5.76
CA VAL A 126 -13.37 -2.71 5.44
C VAL A 126 -12.54 -2.88 6.71
N ALA A 127 -11.43 -3.62 6.62
CA ALA A 127 -10.42 -3.66 7.66
C ALA A 127 -9.35 -2.59 7.41
N PHE A 128 -8.98 -1.86 8.45
CA PHE A 128 -7.92 -0.86 8.41
C PHE A 128 -6.79 -1.31 9.34
N GLY A 129 -5.60 -1.49 8.79
CA GLY A 129 -4.44 -1.95 9.52
C GLY A 129 -3.34 -0.90 9.57
N ASP A 130 -2.70 -0.79 10.72
CA ASP A 130 -1.55 0.08 10.97
C ASP A 130 -0.32 -0.77 11.26
N ALA A 131 0.83 -0.40 10.71
CA ALA A 131 2.12 -0.92 11.16
C ALA A 131 2.88 0.10 12.02
N GLY A 132 3.68 -0.38 12.97
CA GLY A 132 4.49 0.47 13.85
C GLY A 132 5.64 1.20 13.15
N THR A 133 5.99 0.82 11.91
CA THR A 133 7.09 1.41 11.14
C THR A 133 6.83 1.27 9.64
N LEU A 134 7.62 1.98 8.83
CA LEU A 134 7.75 1.68 7.41
C LEU A 134 8.51 0.33 7.26
N PRO A 135 8.06 -0.61 6.40
CA PRO A 135 8.69 -1.92 6.25
C PRO A 135 10.07 -1.86 5.57
N TRP A 136 10.45 -0.71 5.03
CA TRP A 136 11.68 -0.54 4.26
C TRP A 136 12.48 0.67 4.72
N LEU A 137 13.81 0.52 4.68
CA LEU A 137 14.71 1.65 4.45
C LEU A 137 14.86 1.84 2.95
N VAL A 138 14.13 2.79 2.38
CA VAL A 138 14.03 2.99 0.93
C VAL A 138 14.21 4.44 0.51
N ARG A 139 14.83 4.65 -0.66
CA ARG A 139 14.93 5.96 -1.30
C ARG A 139 14.93 5.85 -2.83
N LYS A 140 14.11 6.67 -3.49
CA LYS A 140 14.16 6.85 -4.94
C LYS A 140 15.44 7.60 -5.32
N GLN A 141 16.13 7.08 -6.32
CA GLN A 141 17.40 7.60 -6.82
C GLN A 141 17.17 8.48 -8.07
N ALA A 142 18.18 9.27 -8.42
CA ALA A 142 18.14 10.13 -9.60
C ALA A 142 18.07 9.34 -10.91
N ASP A 143 18.58 8.11 -10.91
CA ASP A 143 18.56 7.18 -12.05
C ASP A 143 17.20 6.46 -12.23
N GLY A 144 16.16 6.91 -11.52
CA GLY A 144 14.81 6.34 -11.55
C GLY A 144 14.60 5.12 -10.66
N SER A 145 15.67 4.50 -10.14
CA SER A 145 15.55 3.30 -9.32
C SER A 145 15.03 3.58 -7.91
N THR A 146 14.32 2.62 -7.35
CA THR A 146 13.94 2.56 -5.95
C THR A 146 14.96 1.71 -5.22
N ARG A 147 15.87 2.34 -4.48
CA ARG A 147 16.89 1.64 -3.71
C ARG A 147 16.33 1.20 -2.37
N ILE A 148 16.18 -0.11 -2.17
CA ILE A 148 15.78 -0.72 -0.90
C ILE A 148 17.05 -1.21 -0.21
N THR A 149 17.43 -0.53 0.87
CA THR A 149 18.66 -0.86 1.61
C THR A 149 18.44 -2.03 2.56
N THR A 150 17.29 -2.06 3.23
CA THR A 150 16.88 -3.17 4.07
C THR A 150 15.36 -3.23 4.17
N ARG A 151 14.86 -4.43 4.48
CA ARG A 151 13.48 -4.69 4.89
C ARG A 151 13.45 -4.91 6.40
N THR A 152 12.30 -4.71 7.02
CA THR A 152 12.08 -5.02 8.44
C THR A 152 12.14 -6.52 8.66
N VAL A 153 12.59 -6.93 9.86
CA VAL A 153 12.56 -8.34 10.31
C VAL A 153 11.38 -8.63 11.22
N ARG A 154 10.73 -7.58 11.71
CA ARG A 154 9.53 -7.62 12.56
C ARG A 154 8.68 -6.41 12.20
N LEU A 155 7.42 -6.64 11.89
CA LEU A 155 6.47 -5.58 11.55
C LEU A 155 5.25 -5.66 12.49
N PRO A 156 5.37 -5.15 13.73
CA PRO A 156 4.24 -5.06 14.66
C PRO A 156 3.08 -4.29 14.03
N SER A 157 1.93 -4.95 13.95
CA SER A 157 0.76 -4.41 13.26
C SER A 157 -0.52 -4.68 14.05
N GLY A 158 -1.49 -3.78 13.90
CA GLY A 158 -2.82 -3.87 14.52
C GLY A 158 -3.92 -3.57 13.52
N ILE A 159 -5.10 -4.15 13.74
CA ILE A 159 -6.25 -4.08 12.82
C ILE A 159 -7.47 -3.47 13.52
N PHE A 160 -8.16 -2.58 12.81
CA PHE A 160 -9.44 -2.01 13.18
C PHE A 160 -10.50 -2.26 12.08
N PRO A 161 -11.71 -2.70 12.43
CA PRO A 161 -12.12 -3.21 13.73
C PRO A 161 -11.51 -4.60 14.02
N ALA A 162 -11.26 -4.90 15.30
CA ALA A 162 -10.55 -6.13 15.72
C ALA A 162 -11.20 -7.44 15.25
N ARG A 163 -12.52 -7.45 15.04
CA ARG A 163 -13.26 -8.62 14.51
C ARG A 163 -12.86 -9.02 13.08
N LEU A 164 -12.18 -8.14 12.33
CA LEU A 164 -11.68 -8.42 10.98
C LEU A 164 -10.18 -8.80 10.98
N SER A 165 -9.57 -8.98 12.15
CA SER A 165 -8.12 -9.19 12.26
C SER A 165 -7.64 -10.42 11.49
N ASP A 166 -8.31 -11.57 11.63
CA ASP A 166 -7.85 -12.81 10.99
C ASP A 166 -7.92 -12.73 9.46
N HIS A 167 -8.97 -12.11 8.93
CA HIS A 167 -9.10 -11.82 7.50
C HIS A 167 -7.97 -10.89 7.02
N ALA A 168 -7.77 -9.77 7.72
CA ALA A 168 -6.77 -8.79 7.35
C ALA A 168 -5.34 -9.34 7.40
N PHE A 169 -4.98 -10.05 8.47
CA PHE A 169 -3.66 -10.67 8.58
C PHE A 169 -3.45 -11.78 7.55
N GLY A 170 -4.49 -12.54 7.21
CA GLY A 170 -4.41 -13.55 6.14
C GLY A 170 -4.03 -12.97 4.77
N LEU A 171 -4.35 -11.70 4.49
CA LEU A 171 -3.91 -11.00 3.29
C LEU A 171 -2.56 -10.30 3.47
N ILE A 172 -2.37 -9.58 4.59
CA ILE A 172 -1.13 -8.81 4.86
C ILE A 172 0.09 -9.73 4.89
N GLU A 173 -0.02 -10.91 5.51
CA GLU A 173 1.11 -11.85 5.67
C GLU A 173 1.57 -12.49 4.35
N GLN A 174 0.78 -12.43 3.28
CA GLN A 174 1.20 -12.86 1.94
C GLN A 174 2.20 -11.87 1.31
N VAL A 175 2.18 -10.60 1.72
CA VAL A 175 3.14 -9.57 1.28
C VAL A 175 4.24 -9.33 2.31
N PHE A 176 3.87 -9.29 3.59
CA PHE A 176 4.74 -8.96 4.72
C PHE A 176 4.83 -10.15 5.68
N THR A 177 5.67 -11.13 5.34
CA THR A 177 5.84 -12.37 6.13
C THR A 177 6.36 -12.14 7.55
N GLU A 178 6.98 -10.98 7.81
CA GLU A 178 7.51 -10.56 9.10
C GLU A 178 6.48 -9.87 10.01
N THR A 179 5.21 -9.81 9.57
CA THR A 179 4.12 -9.18 10.32
C THR A 179 3.93 -9.84 11.68
N GLU A 180 3.84 -9.01 12.73
CA GLU A 180 3.49 -9.49 14.06
C GLU A 180 2.10 -9.00 14.45
N ARG A 181 1.23 -9.96 14.72
CA ARG A 181 -0.12 -9.69 15.21
C ARG A 181 -0.06 -9.17 16.64
N ARG A 182 -0.38 -7.89 16.86
CA ARG A 182 -0.55 -7.34 18.21
C ARG A 182 -2.02 -7.50 18.63
N ARG A 183 -2.23 -8.18 19.76
CA ARG A 183 -3.53 -8.35 20.42
C ARG A 183 -3.78 -7.21 21.39
#